data_AF-A0AAW1R0H1-F1
#
_entry.id   AF-A0AAW1R0H1-F1
#
_cell.length_a   1.000
_cell.length_b   1.000
_cell.length_c   1.000
_cell.angle_alpha   90.00
_cell.angle_beta   90.00
_cell.angle_gamma   90.00
#
_symmetry.space_group_name_H-M   'P 1'
#
loop_
_entity.id
_entity.type
_entity.pdbx_description
1 polymer ?
#
loop_
_entity_poly.entity_id
_entity_poly.type
_entity_poly.pdbx_seq_one_letter_code
_entity_poly.pdbx_strand_id
1 'polypeptide(L)'
;MLESPDSQNLTFMDISTVGSWLLADDTRVRDSAVVQPPDISLAQGTGSQQQKGQQSYEGTDTKQRILHAALERVKELGWTRAALEAGCRDQGLSPAAVGMLPSGPAELVQFFIDQCNAELAAELARRKSELGMMRTIDRVKLAVRLRLEMLVPYIDSWPQALGLMAQPSAAVVGCRQLAFIVDEIWHAAGDKSADTSWYTKRALLASVYTSTELYMLTDYSPEYADTWESLDRRLADVMRLGSAAREARAAAATVAGSLGSVLSWVQQQMQQQPQQQQQPPSESEAEGPPQPSAPQWPSKQEPPSNLYTPAPPPSASMRPSAPA
;
A
#
# COMPACT_ATOMS: atom_id res chain seq x y z
N MET A 1 -19.27 -24.89 35.61
CA MET A 1 -19.27 -23.41 35.69
C MET A 1 -17.88 -22.99 36.14
N LEU A 2 -17.03 -22.36 35.35
CA LEU A 2 -17.13 -21.75 34.03
C LEU A 2 -15.82 -22.06 33.31
N GLU A 3 -15.91 -22.70 32.14
CA GLU A 3 -14.80 -22.83 31.21
C GLU A 3 -14.50 -21.46 30.58
N SER A 4 -13.22 -21.22 30.37
CA SER A 4 -12.66 -20.09 29.63
C SER A 4 -12.70 -20.36 28.13
N PRO A 5 -13.20 -19.41 27.33
CA PRO A 5 -12.63 -19.13 26.01
C PRO A 5 -12.53 -17.60 25.81
N ASP A 6 -11.72 -17.01 24.94
CA ASP A 6 -10.82 -17.50 23.91
C ASP A 6 -9.88 -16.34 23.62
N SER A 7 -8.59 -16.63 23.58
CA SER A 7 -7.58 -15.79 22.96
C SER A 7 -7.78 -15.82 21.44
N GLN A 8 -8.47 -14.81 20.89
CA GLN A 8 -8.57 -14.59 19.45
C GLN A 8 -7.67 -13.44 19.00
N ASN A 9 -6.54 -13.83 18.41
CA ASN A 9 -5.90 -13.25 17.22
C ASN A 9 -6.21 -11.78 16.90
N LEU A 10 -5.30 -10.90 17.31
CA LEU A 10 -5.08 -9.61 16.66
C LEU A 10 -4.47 -9.86 15.26
N THR A 11 -5.34 -10.14 14.30
CA THR A 11 -4.93 -10.29 12.90
C THR A 11 -4.49 -8.93 12.37
N PHE A 12 -3.19 -8.82 12.11
CA PHE A 12 -2.54 -7.76 11.35
C PHE A 12 -3.38 -7.43 10.10
N MET A 13 -3.75 -6.16 9.92
CA MET A 13 -4.52 -5.74 8.74
C MET A 13 -3.80 -6.16 7.46
N ASP A 14 -4.49 -6.94 6.63
CA ASP A 14 -4.02 -7.36 5.31
C ASP A 14 -3.81 -6.13 4.41
N ILE A 15 -2.62 -6.05 3.83
CA ILE A 15 -2.15 -5.02 2.90
C ILE A 15 -3.07 -4.93 1.67
N SER A 16 -3.79 -6.01 1.35
CA SER A 16 -4.81 -6.04 0.30
C SER A 16 -6.05 -5.20 0.63
N THR A 17 -6.40 -5.08 1.92
CA THR A 17 -7.59 -4.35 2.36
C THR A 17 -7.40 -2.84 2.20
N VAL A 18 -6.19 -2.33 2.44
CA VAL A 18 -5.85 -0.90 2.21
C VAL A 18 -5.96 -0.53 0.73
N GLY A 19 -5.65 -1.46 -0.19
CA GLY A 19 -5.79 -1.26 -1.64
C GLY A 19 -7.25 -1.14 -2.11
N SER A 20 -8.19 -1.85 -1.47
CA SER A 20 -9.61 -1.79 -1.81
C SER A 20 -10.25 -0.42 -1.49
N TRP A 21 -9.79 0.24 -0.42
CA TRP A 21 -10.25 1.59 -0.07
C TRP A 21 -9.70 2.69 -1.00
N LEU A 22 -8.54 2.46 -1.63
CA LEU A 22 -7.92 3.42 -2.56
C LEU A 22 -8.56 3.37 -3.96
N LEU A 23 -9.19 2.24 -4.33
CA LEU A 23 -9.83 2.03 -5.63
C LEU A 23 -11.22 2.69 -5.76
N ALA A 24 -11.82 3.18 -4.67
CA ALA A 24 -13.20 3.67 -4.70
C ALA A 24 -13.35 5.13 -5.20
N ASP A 25 -12.27 5.88 -5.39
CA ASP A 25 -12.34 7.33 -5.67
C ASP A 25 -11.78 7.76 -7.05
N ASP A 26 -11.14 6.85 -7.79
CA ASP A 26 -10.31 7.20 -8.97
C ASP A 26 -11.06 7.22 -10.33
N THR A 27 -12.37 7.51 -10.34
CA THR A 27 -13.15 7.59 -11.60
C THR A 27 -13.89 8.91 -11.84
N ARG A 28 -13.70 9.95 -11.01
CA ARG A 28 -14.50 11.19 -11.14
C ARG A 28 -13.75 12.51 -11.37
N VAL A 29 -12.42 12.54 -11.47
CA VAL A 29 -11.69 13.83 -11.53
C VAL A 29 -11.05 14.12 -12.90
N ARG A 30 -11.43 13.42 -13.97
CA ARG A 30 -10.76 13.59 -15.29
C ARG A 30 -11.45 14.44 -16.35
N ASP A 31 -12.66 14.96 -16.11
CA ASP A 31 -13.28 15.92 -17.03
C ASP A 31 -13.81 17.14 -16.28
N SER A 32 -12.98 18.19 -16.17
CA SER A 32 -13.44 19.55 -15.88
C SER A 32 -13.06 20.44 -17.06
N ALA A 33 -13.86 20.32 -18.12
CA ALA A 33 -13.95 21.34 -19.15
C ALA A 33 -14.54 22.62 -18.54
N VAL A 34 -13.98 23.76 -18.93
CA VAL A 34 -14.41 25.11 -18.58
C VAL A 34 -15.92 25.27 -18.81
N VAL A 35 -16.70 25.33 -17.73
CA VAL A 35 -18.12 25.72 -17.76
C VAL A 35 -18.20 27.23 -17.66
N GLN A 36 -18.57 27.89 -18.75
CA GLN A 36 -18.98 29.29 -18.73
C GLN A 36 -20.33 29.43 -17.99
N PRO A 37 -20.57 30.52 -17.24
CA PRO A 37 -21.84 30.71 -16.54
C PRO A 37 -22.99 30.91 -17.54
N PRO A 38 -24.17 30.28 -17.34
CA PRO A 38 -25.33 30.54 -18.17
C PRO A 38 -25.97 31.89 -17.80
N ASP A 39 -26.47 32.60 -18.81
CA ASP A 39 -27.27 33.81 -18.68
C ASP A 39 -28.49 33.57 -17.77
N ILE A 40 -28.62 34.40 -16.73
CA ILE A 40 -29.69 34.30 -15.74
C ILE A 40 -30.94 34.98 -16.31
N SER A 41 -31.89 34.18 -16.80
CA SER A 41 -33.29 34.59 -16.88
C SER A 41 -34.04 34.19 -15.60
N LEU A 42 -34.72 35.18 -15.03
CA LEU A 42 -35.47 35.17 -13.79
C LEU A 42 -36.49 34.01 -13.69
N ALA A 43 -36.27 33.10 -12.75
CA ALA A 43 -37.32 32.26 -12.18
C ALA A 43 -37.11 32.11 -10.67
N GLN A 44 -38.07 32.62 -9.90
CA GLN A 44 -38.06 32.64 -8.44
C GLN A 44 -38.30 31.22 -7.89
N GLY A 45 -37.36 30.70 -7.10
CA GLY A 45 -37.60 29.48 -6.31
C GLY A 45 -36.36 28.68 -5.85
N THR A 46 -35.39 29.28 -5.15
CA THR A 46 -34.20 28.54 -4.64
C THR A 46 -33.58 29.15 -3.36
N GLY A 47 -34.34 29.35 -2.28
CA GLY A 47 -33.79 29.89 -1.02
C GLY A 47 -32.95 28.92 -0.17
N SER A 48 -33.21 27.61 -0.24
CA SER A 48 -32.70 26.63 0.73
C SER A 48 -31.44 25.87 0.30
N GLN A 49 -31.17 25.73 -1.01
CA GLN A 49 -29.94 25.08 -1.50
C GLN A 49 -28.74 26.01 -1.54
N GLN A 50 -28.96 27.31 -1.80
CA GLN A 50 -27.89 28.31 -1.88
C GLN A 50 -27.29 28.63 -0.49
N GLN A 51 -28.14 28.62 0.55
CA GLN A 51 -27.75 28.87 1.94
C GLN A 51 -26.89 27.75 2.54
N LYS A 52 -27.18 26.48 2.20
CA LYS A 52 -26.45 25.31 2.70
C LYS A 52 -25.03 25.20 2.12
N GLY A 53 -24.86 25.61 0.87
CA GLY A 53 -23.55 25.74 0.22
C GLY A 53 -22.70 26.83 0.89
N GLN A 54 -23.21 28.05 0.99
CA GLN A 54 -22.48 29.19 1.60
C GLN A 54 -22.06 28.92 3.05
N GLN A 55 -22.94 28.36 3.89
CA GLN A 55 -22.61 28.02 5.28
C GLN A 55 -21.52 26.94 5.40
N SER A 56 -21.47 25.99 4.45
CA SER A 56 -20.45 24.94 4.44
C SER A 56 -19.08 25.49 4.03
N TYR A 57 -19.04 26.42 3.07
CA TYR A 57 -17.81 27.10 2.67
C TYR A 57 -17.28 28.04 3.76
N GLU A 58 -18.15 28.83 4.38
CA GLU A 58 -17.79 29.76 5.47
C GLU A 58 -17.27 29.03 6.72
N GLY A 59 -17.89 27.88 7.07
CA GLY A 59 -17.42 27.03 8.15
C GLY A 59 -16.04 26.42 7.88
N THR A 60 -15.74 26.08 6.62
CA THR A 60 -14.44 25.52 6.24
C THR A 60 -13.33 26.57 6.28
N ASP A 61 -13.59 27.77 5.75
CA ASP A 61 -12.67 28.91 5.82
C ASP A 61 -12.34 29.27 7.29
N THR A 62 -13.37 29.32 8.14
CA THR A 62 -13.18 29.59 9.57
C THR A 62 -12.29 28.55 10.25
N LYS A 63 -12.48 27.26 9.96
CA LYS A 63 -11.61 26.19 10.50
C LYS A 63 -10.15 26.38 10.08
N GLN A 64 -9.91 26.65 8.80
CA GLN A 64 -8.55 26.85 8.28
C GLN A 64 -7.86 28.04 8.96
N ARG A 65 -8.59 29.15 9.17
CA ARG A 65 -8.08 30.32 9.88
C ARG A 65 -7.71 30.02 11.34
N ILE A 66 -8.53 29.24 12.04
CA ILE A 66 -8.23 28.80 13.42
C ILE A 66 -6.98 27.91 13.44
N LEU A 67 -6.89 26.92 12.54
CA LEU A 67 -5.77 25.99 12.49
C LEU A 67 -4.46 26.70 12.15
N HIS A 68 -4.49 27.67 11.22
CA HIS A 68 -3.35 28.51 10.90
C HIS A 68 -2.87 29.31 12.12
N ALA A 69 -3.77 30.00 12.82
CA ALA A 69 -3.42 30.76 14.01
C ALA A 69 -2.91 29.85 15.16
N ALA A 70 -3.51 28.68 15.32
CA ALA A 70 -3.10 27.71 16.33
C ALA A 70 -1.69 27.15 16.07
N LEU A 71 -1.29 26.98 14.80
CA LEU A 71 0.04 26.49 14.43
C LEU A 71 1.17 27.41 14.91
N GLU A 72 0.94 28.72 14.95
CA GLU A 72 1.88 29.71 15.50
C GLU A 72 2.09 29.53 17.01
N ARG A 73 1.10 28.96 17.70
CA ARG A 73 1.13 28.71 19.15
C ARG A 73 1.71 27.34 19.53
N VAL A 74 1.96 26.46 18.56
CA VAL A 74 2.44 25.09 18.83
C VAL A 74 3.81 25.07 19.51
N LYS A 75 4.70 26.03 19.20
CA LYS A 75 6.03 26.10 19.85
C LYS A 75 5.93 26.34 21.36
N GLU A 76 4.90 27.06 21.80
CA GLU A 76 4.68 27.40 23.21
C GLU A 76 3.76 26.41 23.92
N LEU A 77 2.69 25.96 23.24
CA LEU A 77 1.59 25.20 23.83
C LEU A 77 1.53 23.73 23.38
N GLY A 78 2.42 23.31 22.47
CA GLY A 78 2.42 21.99 21.86
C GLY A 78 1.21 21.71 20.96
N TRP A 79 1.07 20.46 20.54
CA TRP A 79 -0.05 19.98 19.73
C TRP A 79 -1.26 19.69 20.63
N THR A 80 -1.82 20.74 21.23
CA THR A 80 -2.83 20.62 22.29
C THR A 80 -4.11 21.39 21.98
N ARG A 81 -5.15 21.09 22.76
CA ARG A 81 -6.38 21.87 22.74
C ARG A 81 -6.14 23.34 23.13
N ALA A 82 -5.18 23.60 24.02
CA ALA A 82 -4.83 24.95 24.44
C ALA A 82 -4.28 25.79 23.26
N ALA A 83 -3.50 25.19 22.35
CA ALA A 83 -3.04 25.83 21.13
C ALA A 83 -4.22 26.21 20.21
N LEU A 84 -5.19 25.30 20.05
CA LEU A 84 -6.41 25.59 19.28
C LEU A 84 -7.24 26.71 19.90
N GLU A 85 -7.43 26.69 21.22
CA GLU A 85 -8.16 27.75 21.93
C GLU A 85 -7.45 29.10 21.85
N ALA A 86 -6.11 29.11 21.85
CA ALA A 86 -5.31 30.31 21.59
C ALA A 86 -5.51 30.82 20.16
N GLY A 87 -5.45 29.93 19.15
CA GLY A 87 -5.75 30.27 17.76
C GLY A 87 -7.15 30.83 17.56
N CYS A 88 -8.16 30.31 18.27
CA CYS A 88 -9.50 30.91 18.28
C CYS A 88 -9.48 32.36 18.80
N ARG A 89 -8.81 32.60 19.94
CA ARG A 89 -8.68 33.95 20.52
C ARG A 89 -7.97 34.91 19.59
N ASP A 90 -6.90 34.47 18.92
CA ASP A 90 -6.14 35.27 17.95
C ASP A 90 -7.00 35.67 16.74
N GLN A 91 -7.99 34.85 16.36
CA GLN A 91 -8.98 35.15 15.32
C GLN A 91 -10.20 35.94 15.83
N GLY A 92 -10.22 36.35 17.10
CA GLY A 92 -11.35 37.06 17.72
C GLY A 92 -12.57 36.17 17.98
N LEU A 93 -12.40 34.86 18.02
CA LEU A 93 -13.45 33.87 18.26
C LEU A 93 -13.44 33.38 19.71
N SER A 94 -14.60 32.88 20.18
CA SER A 94 -14.70 32.20 21.47
C SER A 94 -13.86 30.91 21.47
N PRO A 95 -13.17 30.55 22.57
CA PRO A 95 -12.51 29.25 22.71
C PRO A 95 -13.43 28.04 22.48
N ALA A 96 -14.75 28.21 22.66
CA ALA A 96 -15.74 27.18 22.35
C ALA A 96 -15.78 26.81 20.85
N ALA A 97 -15.29 27.68 19.96
CA ALA A 97 -15.21 27.42 18.51
C ALA A 97 -14.32 26.22 18.17
N VAL A 98 -13.43 25.77 19.07
CA VAL A 98 -12.69 24.51 18.92
C VAL A 98 -13.63 23.32 18.73
N GLY A 99 -14.88 23.39 19.19
CA GLY A 99 -15.89 22.36 18.93
C GLY A 99 -16.21 22.13 17.44
N MET A 100 -15.78 23.03 16.54
CA MET A 100 -15.86 22.85 15.09
C MET A 100 -14.86 21.82 14.54
N LEU A 101 -13.83 21.47 15.33
CA LEU A 101 -12.76 20.53 15.00
C LEU A 101 -13.03 19.19 15.73
N PRO A 102 -13.79 18.25 15.12
CA PRO A 102 -14.19 16.99 15.78
C PRO A 102 -13.01 16.13 16.27
N SER A 103 -11.88 16.15 15.58
CA SER A 103 -10.67 15.41 15.96
C SER A 103 -9.70 16.26 16.80
N GLY A 104 -10.09 17.49 17.13
CA GLY A 104 -9.36 18.38 18.03
C GLY A 104 -7.89 18.57 17.60
N PRO A 105 -6.92 18.34 18.49
CA PRO A 105 -5.50 18.52 18.17
C PRO A 105 -4.99 17.68 17.00
N ALA A 106 -5.61 16.54 16.68
CA ALA A 106 -5.21 15.76 15.52
C ALA A 106 -5.48 16.50 14.19
N GLU A 107 -6.54 17.31 14.11
CA GLU A 107 -6.80 18.17 12.94
C GLU A 107 -5.72 19.25 12.77
N LEU A 108 -5.10 19.72 13.87
CA LEU A 108 -3.97 20.65 13.80
C LEU A 108 -2.73 19.99 13.20
N VAL A 109 -2.45 18.74 13.59
CA VAL A 109 -1.35 17.97 13.01
C VAL A 109 -1.62 17.67 11.54
N GLN A 110 -2.84 17.23 11.20
CA GLN A 110 -3.25 16.96 9.81
C GLN A 110 -3.07 18.20 8.94
N PHE A 111 -3.54 19.36 9.42
CA PHE A 111 -3.39 20.63 8.72
C PHE A 111 -1.93 21.01 8.48
N PHE A 112 -1.05 20.81 9.47
CA PHE A 112 0.38 21.04 9.29
C PHE A 112 1.01 20.08 8.27
N ILE A 113 0.63 18.79 8.30
CA ILE A 113 1.09 17.80 7.31
C ILE A 113 0.63 18.20 5.91
N ASP A 114 -0.61 18.64 5.73
CA ASP A 114 -1.13 19.10 4.44
C ASP A 114 -0.37 20.33 3.92
N GLN A 115 -0.02 21.28 4.80
CA GLN A 115 0.83 22.42 4.44
C GLN A 115 2.22 21.96 3.97
N CYS A 116 2.87 21.06 4.72
CA CYS A 116 4.18 20.53 4.34
C CYS A 116 4.11 19.78 3.00
N ASN A 117 3.01 19.05 2.75
CA ASN A 117 2.82 18.31 1.52
C ASN A 117 2.65 19.24 0.31
N ALA A 118 1.87 20.32 0.48
CA ALA A 118 1.71 21.36 -0.54
C ALA A 118 3.04 22.09 -0.82
N GLU A 119 3.79 22.43 0.23
CA GLU A 119 5.12 23.06 0.08
C GLU A 119 6.11 22.12 -0.62
N LEU A 120 6.11 20.83 -0.28
CA LEU A 120 6.97 19.84 -0.94
C LEU A 120 6.66 19.76 -2.43
N ALA A 121 5.38 19.67 -2.81
CA ALA A 121 4.99 19.64 -4.22
C ALA A 121 5.44 20.91 -4.96
N ALA A 122 5.28 22.08 -4.34
CA ALA A 122 5.74 23.36 -4.90
C ALA A 122 7.27 23.41 -5.05
N GLU A 123 8.03 22.95 -4.05
CA GLU A 123 9.49 22.90 -4.07
C GLU A 123 10.01 21.97 -5.17
N LEU A 124 9.43 20.76 -5.27
CA LEU A 124 9.80 19.78 -6.30
C LEU A 124 9.48 20.29 -7.70
N ALA A 125 8.34 20.97 -7.88
CA ALA A 125 8.00 21.62 -9.14
C ALA A 125 9.00 22.73 -9.50
N ARG A 126 9.43 23.54 -8.53
CA ARG A 126 10.42 24.60 -8.73
C ARG A 126 11.79 24.04 -9.12
N ARG A 127 12.18 22.89 -8.56
CA ARG A 127 13.45 22.21 -8.83
C ARG A 127 13.42 21.22 -9.99
N LYS A 128 12.35 21.20 -10.79
CA LYS A 128 12.16 20.21 -11.86
C LYS A 128 13.37 20.07 -12.80
N SER A 129 14.04 21.16 -13.15
CA SER A 129 15.23 21.16 -14.01
C SER A 129 16.45 20.53 -13.32
N GLU A 130 16.71 20.89 -12.06
CA GLU A 130 17.77 20.31 -11.21
C GLU A 130 17.56 18.81 -11.04
N LEU A 131 16.34 18.42 -10.63
CA LEU A 131 15.94 17.03 -10.47
C LEU A 131 16.15 16.24 -11.77
N GLY A 132 15.86 16.83 -12.93
CA GLY A 132 16.07 16.22 -14.24
C GLY A 132 17.51 15.76 -14.51
N MET A 133 18.51 16.40 -13.89
CA MET A 133 19.94 16.09 -14.03
C MET A 133 20.44 15.05 -13.03
N MET A 134 19.68 14.77 -11.97
CA MET A 134 20.05 13.82 -10.92
C MET A 134 19.64 12.40 -11.29
N ARG A 135 20.29 11.38 -10.70
CA ARG A 135 19.79 9.99 -10.78
C ARG A 135 18.50 9.87 -9.98
N THR A 136 17.61 8.95 -10.36
CA THR A 136 16.31 8.74 -9.68
C THR A 136 16.43 8.59 -8.17
N ILE A 137 17.43 7.84 -7.68
CA ILE A 137 17.63 7.65 -6.24
C ILE A 137 18.03 8.94 -5.52
N ASP A 138 18.84 9.78 -6.16
CA ASP A 138 19.27 11.05 -5.59
C ASP A 138 18.09 12.05 -5.54
N ARG A 139 17.17 11.99 -6.53
CA ARG A 139 15.91 12.75 -6.51
C ARG A 139 15.02 12.33 -5.34
N VAL A 140 14.85 11.02 -5.13
CA VAL A 140 14.07 10.48 -4.01
C VAL A 140 14.69 10.90 -2.68
N LYS A 141 16.02 10.76 -2.53
CA LYS A 141 16.75 11.19 -1.33
C LYS A 141 16.53 12.68 -1.05
N LEU A 142 16.69 13.54 -2.05
CA LEU A 142 16.48 14.98 -1.90
C LEU A 142 15.04 15.30 -1.48
N ALA A 143 14.05 14.68 -2.10
CA ALA A 143 12.65 14.91 -1.79
C ALA A 143 12.28 14.47 -0.36
N VAL A 144 12.75 13.30 0.08
CA VAL A 144 12.57 12.83 1.47
C VAL A 144 13.24 13.80 2.45
N ARG A 145 14.46 14.25 2.16
CA ARG A 145 15.18 15.21 2.98
C ARG A 145 14.44 16.54 3.10
N LEU A 146 14.02 17.14 1.97
CA LEU A 146 13.24 18.38 1.95
C LEU A 146 11.97 18.27 2.80
N ARG A 147 11.26 17.14 2.70
CA ARG A 147 10.03 16.92 3.48
C ARG A 147 10.30 16.82 4.98
N LEU A 148 11.38 16.14 5.37
CA LEU A 148 11.74 15.97 6.79
C LEU A 148 12.31 17.26 7.40
N GLU A 149 13.02 18.07 6.61
CA GLU A 149 13.52 19.38 7.05
C GLU A 149 12.39 20.33 7.45
N MET A 150 11.19 20.19 6.88
CA MET A 150 9.99 20.95 7.29
C MET A 150 9.54 20.64 8.72
N LEU A 151 9.94 19.51 9.29
CA LEU A 151 9.61 19.12 10.67
C LEU A 151 10.55 19.75 11.70
N VAL A 152 11.73 20.22 11.29
CA VAL A 152 12.78 20.76 12.18
C VAL A 152 12.25 21.83 13.15
N PRO A 153 11.41 22.80 12.74
CA PRO A 153 10.90 23.82 13.66
C PRO A 153 10.01 23.27 14.79
N TYR A 154 9.55 22.02 14.68
CA TYR A 154 8.63 21.36 15.60
C TYR A 154 9.15 20.01 16.10
N ILE A 155 10.42 19.68 15.85
CA ILE A 155 10.97 18.33 16.10
C ILE A 155 10.82 17.90 17.56
N ASP A 156 10.99 18.83 18.51
CA ASP A 156 10.91 18.57 19.95
C ASP A 156 9.50 18.17 20.40
N SER A 157 8.46 18.66 19.70
CA SER A 157 7.05 18.32 19.98
C SER A 157 6.48 17.33 18.97
N TRP A 158 7.24 16.93 17.94
CA TRP A 158 6.79 15.99 16.92
C TRP A 158 6.40 14.60 17.45
N PRO A 159 7.04 14.03 18.50
CA PRO A 159 6.57 12.78 19.10
C PRO A 159 5.12 12.87 19.61
N GLN A 160 4.70 14.03 20.13
CA GLN A 160 3.30 14.27 20.52
C GLN A 160 2.37 14.25 19.31
N ALA A 161 2.77 14.89 18.21
CA ALA A 161 2.01 14.90 16.96
C ALA A 161 1.82 13.49 16.39
N LEU A 162 2.89 12.68 16.36
CA LEU A 162 2.81 11.28 15.94
C LEU A 162 1.89 10.45 16.85
N GLY A 163 1.91 10.70 18.16
CA GLY A 163 0.99 10.07 19.11
C GLY A 163 -0.49 10.39 18.83
N LEU A 164 -0.79 11.63 18.42
CA LEU A 164 -2.14 12.03 17.99
C LEU A 164 -2.53 11.34 16.68
N MET A 165 -1.61 11.27 15.72
CA MET A 165 -1.86 10.63 14.41
C MET A 165 -1.97 9.10 14.50
N ALA A 166 -1.39 8.48 15.53
CA ALA A 166 -1.52 7.05 15.79
C ALA A 166 -2.91 6.66 16.34
N GLN A 167 -3.74 7.62 16.76
CA GLN A 167 -5.10 7.34 17.23
C GLN A 167 -5.96 6.80 16.09
N PRO A 168 -6.85 5.81 16.31
CA PRO A 168 -7.63 5.19 15.23
C PRO A 168 -8.45 6.18 14.38
N SER A 169 -8.96 7.26 15.00
CA SER A 169 -9.71 8.32 14.31
C SER A 169 -8.85 9.14 13.34
N ALA A 170 -7.56 9.31 13.64
CA ALA A 170 -6.62 10.11 12.84
C ALA A 170 -5.75 9.25 11.91
N ALA A 171 -5.51 7.98 12.26
CA ALA A 171 -4.60 7.08 11.57
C ALA A 171 -4.97 6.88 10.09
N VAL A 172 -6.27 6.79 9.78
CA VAL A 172 -6.73 6.65 8.38
C VAL A 172 -6.35 7.87 7.55
N VAL A 173 -6.49 9.08 8.10
CA VAL A 173 -6.10 10.32 7.43
C VAL A 173 -4.57 10.40 7.30
N GLY A 174 -3.84 10.04 8.36
CA GLY A 174 -2.37 9.99 8.33
C GLY A 174 -1.83 9.05 7.26
N CYS A 175 -2.42 7.86 7.09
CA CYS A 175 -2.05 6.93 6.02
C CYS A 175 -2.27 7.52 4.62
N ARG A 176 -3.37 8.26 4.41
CA ARG A 176 -3.63 8.95 3.13
C ARG A 176 -2.62 10.05 2.88
N GLN A 177 -2.27 10.84 3.90
CA GLN A 177 -1.25 11.86 3.79
C GLN A 177 0.13 11.28 3.49
N LEU A 178 0.48 10.12 4.10
CA LEU A 178 1.71 9.41 3.80
C LEU A 178 1.73 8.88 2.36
N ALA A 179 0.61 8.29 1.90
CA ALA A 179 0.48 7.84 0.52
C ALA A 179 0.68 9.00 -0.46
N PHE A 180 0.10 10.16 -0.19
CA PHE A 180 0.28 11.39 -0.98
C PHE A 180 1.76 11.82 -1.05
N ILE A 181 2.47 11.87 0.09
CA ILE A 181 3.90 12.21 0.12
C ILE A 181 4.70 11.26 -0.77
N VAL A 182 4.46 9.96 -0.63
CA VAL A 182 5.16 8.92 -1.38
C VAL A 182 4.86 9.03 -2.88
N ASP A 183 3.62 9.31 -3.25
CA ASP A 183 3.19 9.57 -4.63
C ASP A 183 3.91 10.77 -5.23
N GLU A 184 3.91 11.90 -4.53
CA GLU A 184 4.57 13.14 -4.98
C GLU A 184 6.08 12.94 -5.17
N ILE A 185 6.74 12.24 -4.24
CA ILE A 185 8.18 11.94 -4.36
C ILE A 185 8.45 11.08 -5.60
N TRP A 186 7.66 10.03 -5.84
CA TRP A 186 7.84 9.17 -7.01
C TRP A 186 7.51 9.90 -8.32
N HIS A 187 6.50 10.77 -8.30
CA HIS A 187 6.14 11.61 -9.42
C HIS A 187 7.30 12.56 -9.79
N ALA A 188 7.87 13.26 -8.80
CA ALA A 188 9.02 14.14 -8.99
C ALA A 188 10.29 13.38 -9.40
N ALA A 189 10.46 12.14 -8.92
CA ALA A 189 11.56 11.27 -9.33
C ALA A 189 11.45 10.80 -10.80
N GLY A 190 10.25 10.92 -11.40
CA GLY A 190 9.97 10.55 -12.79
C GLY A 190 9.63 9.07 -12.98
N ASP A 191 9.11 8.40 -11.94
CA ASP A 191 8.68 7.00 -12.06
C ASP A 191 7.48 6.89 -13.02
N LYS A 192 7.59 5.96 -13.98
CA LYS A 192 6.54 5.63 -14.96
C LYS A 192 5.96 4.23 -14.75
N SER A 193 6.17 3.63 -13.58
CA SER A 193 5.76 2.25 -13.32
C SER A 193 4.24 2.21 -13.16
N ALA A 194 3.54 1.33 -13.90
CA ALA A 194 2.09 1.16 -13.80
C ALA A 194 1.66 -0.25 -13.32
N ASP A 195 2.61 -1.16 -13.09
CA ASP A 195 2.34 -2.57 -12.77
C ASP A 195 2.50 -2.87 -11.27
N THR A 196 2.55 -4.15 -10.87
CA THR A 196 2.78 -4.61 -9.47
C THR A 196 3.98 -3.94 -8.77
N SER A 197 4.97 -3.49 -9.54
CA SER A 197 6.11 -2.68 -9.08
C SER A 197 5.68 -1.37 -8.39
N TRP A 198 4.54 -0.78 -8.81
CA TRP A 198 3.98 0.46 -8.27
C TRP A 198 3.70 0.37 -6.77
N TYR A 199 2.98 -0.68 -6.34
CA TYR A 199 2.62 -0.88 -4.94
C TYR A 199 3.85 -1.18 -4.07
N THR A 200 4.75 -2.04 -4.56
CA THR A 200 5.98 -2.39 -3.83
C THR A 200 6.88 -1.17 -3.65
N LYS A 201 7.06 -0.33 -4.69
CA LYS A 201 7.85 0.90 -4.61
C LYS A 201 7.31 1.88 -3.57
N ARG A 202 5.99 2.02 -3.49
CA ARG A 202 5.33 2.90 -2.53
C ARG A 202 5.43 2.39 -1.11
N ALA A 203 5.18 1.10 -0.90
CA ALA A 203 5.34 0.48 0.40
C ALA A 203 6.79 0.59 0.92
N LEU A 204 7.78 0.39 0.05
CA LEU A 204 9.20 0.54 0.40
C LEU A 204 9.57 1.99 0.67
N LEU A 205 9.09 2.96 -0.13
CA LEU A 205 9.39 4.37 0.15
C LEU A 205 8.68 4.87 1.41
N ALA A 206 7.44 4.45 1.66
CA ALA A 206 6.73 4.73 2.90
C ALA A 206 7.50 4.22 4.12
N SER A 207 8.03 2.99 4.06
CA SER A 207 8.81 2.43 5.17
C SER A 207 10.14 3.17 5.37
N VAL A 208 10.82 3.56 4.28
CA VAL A 208 12.02 4.41 4.35
C VAL A 208 11.69 5.76 4.99
N TYR A 209 10.63 6.43 4.55
CA TYR A 209 10.20 7.72 5.08
C TYR A 209 9.90 7.63 6.58
N THR A 210 8.96 6.77 6.99
CA THR A 210 8.54 6.65 8.38
C THR A 210 9.68 6.22 9.30
N SER A 211 10.52 5.29 8.87
CA SER A 211 11.66 4.87 9.69
C SER A 211 12.74 5.96 9.81
N THR A 212 12.87 6.84 8.82
CA THR A 212 13.82 7.97 8.85
C THR A 212 13.26 9.11 9.70
N GLU A 213 11.97 9.39 9.58
CA GLU A 213 11.25 10.31 10.48
C GLU A 213 11.40 9.90 11.94
N LEU A 214 11.16 8.63 12.27
CA LEU A 214 11.33 8.12 13.64
C LEU A 214 12.78 8.20 14.13
N TYR A 215 13.76 8.00 13.24
CA TYR A 215 15.17 8.13 13.59
C TYR A 215 15.54 9.58 13.90
N MET A 216 15.03 10.52 13.10
CA MET A 216 15.26 11.97 13.23
C MET A 216 14.80 12.51 14.59
N LEU A 217 13.76 11.93 15.20
CA LEU A 217 13.30 12.29 16.55
C LEU A 217 14.35 12.09 17.64
N THR A 218 15.32 11.20 17.40
CA THR A 218 16.34 10.79 18.37
C THR A 218 17.75 11.21 17.95
N ASP A 219 17.86 11.95 16.85
CA ASP A 219 19.13 12.39 16.30
C ASP A 219 19.52 13.76 16.86
N TYR A 220 20.65 13.80 17.56
CA TYR A 220 21.24 15.02 18.14
C TYR A 220 22.53 15.44 17.41
N SER A 221 22.86 14.81 16.28
CA SER A 221 24.00 15.17 15.45
C SER A 221 23.80 16.54 14.79
N PRO A 222 24.89 17.28 14.49
CA PRO A 222 24.79 18.56 13.79
C PRO A 222 24.04 18.43 12.46
N GLU A 223 23.03 19.27 12.27
CA GLU A 223 22.19 19.29 11.05
C GLU A 223 21.57 17.93 10.67
N TYR A 224 21.36 17.05 11.65
CA TYR A 224 20.80 15.69 11.45
C TYR A 224 21.65 14.80 10.53
N ALA A 225 22.99 14.95 10.58
CA ALA A 225 23.91 14.18 9.76
C ALA A 225 23.67 12.65 9.85
N ASP A 226 23.43 12.12 11.04
CA ASP A 226 23.20 10.69 11.27
C ASP A 226 21.87 10.22 10.65
N THR A 227 20.84 11.07 10.66
CA THR A 227 19.56 10.83 9.95
C THR A 227 19.77 10.70 8.45
N TRP A 228 20.59 11.56 7.86
CA TRP A 228 20.86 11.53 6.42
C TRP A 228 21.70 10.32 6.01
N GLU A 229 22.64 9.88 6.85
CA GLU A 229 23.36 8.62 6.65
C GLU A 229 22.43 7.39 6.79
N SER A 230 21.51 7.43 7.75
CA SER A 230 20.47 6.40 7.91
C SER A 230 19.57 6.31 6.68
N LEU A 231 19.14 7.45 6.13
CA LEU A 231 18.39 7.53 4.88
C LEU A 231 19.14 6.89 3.71
N ASP A 232 20.43 7.21 3.56
CA ASP A 232 21.29 6.63 2.52
C ASP A 232 21.38 5.11 2.61
N ARG A 233 21.61 4.57 3.82
CA ARG A 233 21.67 3.13 4.06
C ARG A 233 20.35 2.45 3.70
N ARG A 234 19.21 3.02 4.13
CA ARG A 234 17.89 2.44 3.85
C ARG A 234 17.52 2.46 2.37
N LEU A 235 17.85 3.55 1.67
CA LEU A 235 17.66 3.62 0.22
C LEU A 235 18.54 2.60 -0.52
N ALA A 236 19.79 2.40 -0.08
CA ALA A 236 20.67 1.37 -0.63
C ALA A 236 20.12 -0.05 -0.40
N ASP A 237 19.56 -0.31 0.79
CA ASP A 237 18.94 -1.61 1.09
C ASP A 237 17.70 -1.87 0.23
N VAL A 238 16.86 -0.86 -0.01
CA VAL A 238 15.73 -0.96 -0.94
C VAL A 238 16.19 -1.31 -2.36
N MET A 239 17.28 -0.71 -2.83
CA MET A 239 17.85 -1.02 -4.14
C MET A 239 18.36 -2.47 -4.22
N ARG A 240 19.02 -2.96 -3.16
CA ARG A 240 19.50 -4.36 -3.05
C ARG A 240 18.35 -5.36 -3.04
N LEU A 241 17.27 -5.07 -2.31
CA LEU A 241 16.07 -5.90 -2.31
C LEU A 241 15.45 -5.94 -3.71
N GLY A 242 15.41 -4.79 -4.41
CA GLY A 242 14.93 -4.70 -5.78
C GLY A 242 15.79 -5.48 -6.79
N SER A 243 17.12 -5.49 -6.66
CA SER A 243 18.00 -6.28 -7.53
C SER A 243 17.86 -7.77 -7.25
N ALA A 244 17.92 -8.19 -5.98
CA ALA A 244 17.79 -9.59 -5.59
C ALA A 244 16.45 -10.20 -6.06
N ALA A 245 15.34 -9.46 -5.92
CA ALA A 245 14.03 -9.90 -6.39
C ALA A 245 13.96 -10.03 -7.92
N ARG A 246 14.68 -9.20 -8.68
CA ARG A 246 14.76 -9.33 -10.15
C ARG A 246 15.61 -10.52 -10.56
N GLU A 247 16.75 -10.72 -9.92
CA GLU A 247 17.65 -11.87 -10.17
C GLU A 247 16.95 -13.20 -9.88
N ALA A 248 16.23 -13.31 -8.77
CA ALA A 248 15.45 -14.50 -8.42
C ALA A 248 14.36 -14.81 -9.47
N ARG A 249 13.65 -13.78 -9.97
CA ARG A 249 12.66 -13.94 -11.04
C ARG A 249 13.30 -14.36 -12.36
N ALA A 250 14.43 -13.78 -12.72
CA ALA A 250 15.16 -14.15 -13.93
C ALA A 250 15.61 -15.61 -13.86
N ALA A 251 16.21 -16.05 -12.75
CA ALA A 251 16.61 -17.44 -12.54
C ALA A 251 15.41 -18.40 -12.63
N ALA A 252 14.29 -18.07 -11.99
CA ALA A 252 13.07 -18.88 -12.07
C ALA A 252 12.54 -19.00 -13.51
N ALA A 253 12.55 -17.90 -14.27
CA ALA A 253 12.13 -17.89 -15.67
C ALA A 253 13.06 -18.73 -16.57
N THR A 254 14.38 -18.68 -16.34
CA THR A 254 15.34 -19.53 -17.06
C THR A 254 15.11 -21.02 -16.79
N VAL A 255 14.86 -21.39 -15.52
CA VAL A 255 14.56 -22.79 -15.16
C VAL A 255 13.25 -23.24 -15.83
N ALA A 256 12.19 -22.43 -15.74
CA ALA A 256 10.91 -22.74 -16.40
C ALA A 256 11.04 -22.85 -17.93
N GLY A 257 11.82 -21.97 -18.55
CA GLY A 257 12.10 -22.01 -19.99
C GLY A 257 12.86 -23.27 -20.40
N SER A 258 13.86 -23.68 -19.62
CA SER A 258 14.65 -24.89 -19.89
C SER A 258 13.81 -26.17 -19.80
N LEU A 259 12.90 -26.27 -18.83
CA LEU A 259 11.95 -27.38 -18.71
C LEU A 259 10.96 -27.41 -19.89
N GLY A 260 10.50 -26.24 -20.34
CA GLY A 260 9.66 -26.13 -21.54
C GLY A 260 10.38 -26.61 -22.81
N SER A 261 11.67 -26.29 -22.97
CA SER A 261 12.49 -26.76 -24.10
C SER A 261 12.67 -28.29 -24.09
N VAL A 262 12.93 -28.88 -22.91
CA VAL A 262 13.08 -30.34 -22.79
C VAL A 262 11.76 -31.06 -23.08
N LEU A 263 10.64 -30.55 -22.56
CA LEU A 263 9.31 -31.12 -22.86
C LEU A 263 8.97 -31.01 -24.35
N SER A 264 9.31 -29.89 -24.99
CA SER A 264 9.09 -29.70 -26.43
C SER A 264 9.93 -30.67 -27.27
N TRP A 265 11.19 -30.92 -26.89
CA TRP A 265 12.06 -31.90 -27.56
C TRP A 265 11.51 -33.33 -27.40
N VAL A 266 11.10 -33.71 -26.19
CA VAL A 266 10.49 -35.03 -25.93
C VAL A 266 9.21 -35.21 -26.74
N GLN A 267 8.36 -34.19 -26.80
CA GLN A 267 7.12 -34.24 -27.55
C GLN A 267 7.34 -34.30 -29.07
N GLN A 268 8.36 -33.59 -29.58
CA GLN A 268 8.75 -33.68 -30.98
C GLN A 268 9.33 -35.07 -31.32
N GLN A 269 10.06 -35.70 -30.40
CA GLN A 269 10.56 -37.05 -30.56
C GLN A 269 9.41 -38.08 -30.59
N MET A 270 8.36 -37.86 -29.80
CA MET A 270 7.15 -38.69 -29.81
C MET A 270 6.33 -38.54 -31.11
N GLN A 271 6.28 -37.34 -31.70
CA GLN A 271 5.60 -37.12 -32.99
C GLN A 271 6.36 -37.71 -34.19
N GLN A 272 7.69 -37.88 -34.09
CA GLN A 272 8.48 -38.50 -35.16
C GLN A 272 8.51 -40.04 -35.10
N GLN A 273 7.75 -40.67 -34.20
CA GLN A 273 7.47 -42.11 -34.29
C GLN A 273 6.20 -42.39 -35.12
N PRO A 274 6.30 -42.44 -36.45
CA PRO A 274 5.57 -43.46 -37.19
C PRO A 274 6.47 -44.26 -38.16
N GLN A 275 6.32 -45.60 -38.10
CA GLN A 275 6.71 -46.62 -39.09
C GLN A 275 8.20 -46.96 -39.30
N GLN A 276 8.88 -47.51 -38.28
CA GLN A 276 10.01 -48.45 -38.51
C GLN A 276 9.69 -49.91 -38.12
N GLN A 277 8.41 -50.27 -38.02
CA GLN A 277 7.96 -51.64 -37.77
C GLN A 277 6.98 -52.12 -38.86
N GLN A 278 7.37 -52.04 -40.13
CA GLN A 278 6.77 -52.84 -41.20
C GLN A 278 7.85 -53.26 -42.20
N GLN A 279 8.64 -54.27 -41.84
CA GLN A 279 9.25 -55.17 -42.82
C GLN A 279 8.84 -56.59 -42.45
N PRO A 280 8.25 -57.38 -43.37
CA PRO A 280 8.03 -58.80 -43.11
C PRO A 280 9.39 -59.52 -43.14
N PRO A 281 9.61 -60.56 -42.30
CA PRO A 281 10.84 -61.32 -42.37
C PRO A 281 10.84 -62.16 -43.65
N SER A 282 11.89 -62.04 -44.45
CA SER A 282 12.17 -62.90 -45.60
C SER A 282 12.52 -64.31 -45.13
N GLU A 283 11.83 -65.30 -45.70
CA GLU A 283 12.13 -66.72 -45.60
C GLU A 283 13.53 -67.04 -46.15
N SER A 284 14.43 -67.55 -45.30
CA SER A 284 15.28 -68.71 -45.62
C SER A 284 16.16 -69.04 -44.42
N GLU A 285 15.80 -70.12 -43.71
CA GLU A 285 16.69 -71.22 -43.33
C GLU A 285 16.02 -72.00 -42.21
N ALA A 286 15.48 -73.14 -42.61
CA ALA A 286 15.02 -74.19 -41.72
C ALA A 286 16.23 -74.97 -41.22
N GLU A 287 16.52 -74.87 -39.93
CA GLU A 287 17.12 -75.95 -39.15
C GLU A 287 16.76 -75.70 -37.67
N GLY A 288 16.26 -76.73 -36.98
CA GLY A 288 16.07 -76.72 -35.52
C GLY A 288 16.50 -78.05 -34.93
N PRO A 289 16.33 -78.33 -33.62
CA PRO A 289 16.25 -77.44 -32.44
C PRO A 289 17.41 -77.80 -31.44
N PRO A 290 17.48 -77.26 -30.20
CA PRO A 290 16.61 -77.73 -29.10
C PRO A 290 16.04 -76.60 -28.23
N GLN A 291 14.87 -76.86 -27.63
CA GLN A 291 14.24 -76.00 -26.63
C GLN A 291 15.00 -75.95 -25.30
N PRO A 292 14.97 -74.79 -24.63
CA PRO A 292 14.85 -74.76 -23.18
C PRO A 292 13.63 -73.94 -22.72
N SER A 293 12.79 -74.63 -21.95
CA SER A 293 11.96 -74.24 -20.81
C SER A 293 11.45 -72.79 -20.66
N ALA A 294 10.12 -72.66 -20.65
CA ALA A 294 9.38 -71.43 -20.37
C ALA A 294 9.60 -70.88 -18.95
N PRO A 295 9.83 -69.56 -18.78
CA PRO A 295 9.57 -68.87 -17.53
C PRO A 295 8.08 -68.51 -17.42
N GLN A 296 7.48 -68.88 -16.30
CA GLN A 296 6.10 -68.59 -15.93
C GLN A 296 5.89 -67.08 -15.70
N TRP A 297 4.86 -66.52 -16.33
CA TRP A 297 4.39 -65.16 -16.04
C TRP A 297 3.52 -65.16 -14.78
N PRO A 298 3.71 -64.24 -13.83
CA PRO A 298 2.79 -64.08 -12.71
C PRO A 298 1.47 -63.46 -13.19
N SER A 299 0.38 -64.09 -12.76
CA SER A 299 -1.00 -63.74 -13.06
C SER A 299 -1.38 -62.32 -12.66
N LYS A 300 -2.22 -61.70 -13.50
CA LYS A 300 -2.95 -60.45 -13.26
C LYS A 300 -3.53 -60.41 -11.84
N GLN A 301 -3.21 -59.35 -11.09
CA GLN A 301 -4.05 -58.89 -9.99
C GLN A 301 -4.79 -57.64 -10.47
N GLU A 302 -6.10 -57.76 -10.61
CA GLU A 302 -7.01 -56.62 -10.72
C GLU A 302 -7.13 -55.93 -9.36
N PRO A 303 -7.02 -54.60 -9.26
CA PRO A 303 -7.51 -53.88 -8.10
C PRO A 303 -9.03 -53.61 -8.26
N PRO A 304 -9.83 -53.74 -7.17
CA PRO A 304 -11.26 -53.57 -7.24
C PRO A 304 -11.68 -52.11 -7.42
N SER A 305 -12.72 -51.94 -8.22
CA SER A 305 -13.57 -50.75 -8.34
C SER A 305 -14.48 -50.56 -7.12
N ASN A 306 -14.79 -49.28 -6.82
CA ASN A 306 -15.67 -48.73 -5.77
C ASN A 306 -15.02 -48.63 -4.38
N LEU A 307 -15.07 -47.50 -3.68
CA LEU A 307 -16.28 -46.74 -3.35
C LEU A 307 -15.97 -45.24 -3.15
N TYR A 308 -16.72 -44.42 -3.87
CA TYR A 308 -17.04 -43.05 -3.50
C TYR A 308 -18.22 -43.11 -2.51
N THR A 309 -18.12 -42.45 -1.35
CA THR A 309 -19.31 -42.00 -0.61
C THR A 309 -18.98 -40.76 0.21
N PRO A 310 -19.75 -39.66 0.08
CA PRO A 310 -19.53 -38.42 0.83
C PRO A 310 -20.12 -38.51 2.24
N ALA A 311 -19.49 -37.86 3.21
CA ALA A 311 -20.00 -37.77 4.57
C ALA A 311 -21.15 -36.74 4.67
N PRO A 312 -22.25 -37.03 5.40
CA PRO A 312 -23.41 -36.15 5.56
C PRO A 312 -23.24 -35.13 6.71
N PRO A 313 -24.07 -34.07 6.75
CA PRO A 313 -24.03 -33.04 7.80
C PRO A 313 -24.79 -33.49 9.06
N PRO A 314 -24.41 -33.08 10.28
CA PRO A 314 -25.25 -33.28 11.46
C PRO A 314 -26.22 -32.11 11.66
N SER A 315 -27.52 -32.42 11.54
CA SER A 315 -28.64 -31.58 11.96
C SER A 315 -28.88 -31.65 13.47
N ALA A 316 -29.42 -30.55 13.99
CA ALA A 316 -29.86 -30.28 15.35
C ALA A 316 -30.84 -31.31 15.95
N SER A 317 -30.72 -31.59 17.26
CA SER A 317 -31.76 -31.28 18.27
C SER A 317 -31.54 -31.97 19.61
N MET A 318 -31.85 -31.19 20.65
CA MET A 318 -32.55 -31.54 21.91
C MET A 318 -31.80 -31.31 23.23
N ARG A 319 -32.38 -30.36 23.98
CA ARG A 319 -32.26 -30.06 25.42
C ARG A 319 -32.33 -31.32 26.29
N PRO A 320 -31.87 -31.20 27.55
CA PRO A 320 -32.86 -31.25 28.62
C PRO A 320 -32.73 -30.17 29.70
N SER A 321 -33.83 -30.05 30.43
CA SER A 321 -34.25 -29.09 31.43
C SER A 321 -33.34 -28.91 32.66
N ALA A 322 -33.45 -27.73 33.27
CA ALA A 322 -33.10 -27.44 34.66
C ALA A 322 -33.90 -28.34 35.64
N PRO A 323 -33.50 -28.42 36.92
CA PRO A 323 -34.21 -27.58 37.89
C PRO A 323 -33.40 -27.08 39.11
N ALA A 324 -34.04 -26.11 39.78
CA ALA A 324 -33.92 -25.59 41.16
C ALA A 324 -32.74 -24.68 41.50
#